data_AF-A0A436GDT4-F1
#
_entry.id   AF-A0A436GDT4-F1
#
_cell.length_a   1.000
_cell.length_b   1.000
_cell.length_c   1.000
_cell.angle_alpha   90.00
_cell.angle_beta   90.00
_cell.angle_gamma   90.00
#
_symmetry.space_group_name_H-M   'P 1'
#
loop_
_entity.id
_entity.type
_entity.pdbx_description
1 polymer ?
#
loop_
_entity_poly.entity_id
_entity_poly.type
_entity_poly.pdbx_seq_one_letter_code
_entity_poly.pdbx_strand_id
1 'polypeptide(L)'
;MKGRASIAIVLFGLAVIAGCAGAGRNACDLLQGQSACARPALSAETAGPRIATAQFFGDAGTNDYEKRFLALLAHHQLGAMDRANGTGPFGHDRHEIRNSDFQATYRTLQQLAGPVAETHLPPAGANSGEAHFDGRWRVSRQTLYIDAAARPSAPRIFDFSGLQARSVEVVLRQAGKQPADIEGICDGTLAIRAGGGSRTIAMGTAFRFRLSGEDDTVSLFPSDGLNRCTARIRSSLAPAGAPLTIRREEAADPALAAFDSRYERCTTPNPTGLDALSRAFYASRWLSQTCALPIGKPRLLRKSRDGFNAKVEALIGAPLSDSAIDKGDPELPLDFSRAPRLKLIYLSSLEFKADFSGRIIERLIRHHAALGTKVRILVTDVLERDKDDALLHRLAAEFPNVQLQEYRWRADHGAPIDEQISQLHKVHHVKMLATLADDPRRSRAIIGGRNIHDGFLFHQPIDLSRYPDLEQYGKTDGLSLNYYSNWSDFDIEFADPATVEMLAAHLSTVWLRDADTNLARPFSIPVRSDGARPSGTARHFISVPYEDGHALEDYFVELVDAAQH
;
A
#
# COMPACT_ATOMS: atom_id res chain seq x y z
N MET A 1 -5.27 49.32 -1.49
CA MET A 1 -5.19 48.46 -2.70
C MET A 1 -3.81 47.83 -2.86
N LYS A 2 -3.40 46.94 -1.93
CA LYS A 2 -2.16 46.12 -2.03
C LYS A 2 -2.33 44.74 -1.37
N GLY A 3 -3.53 44.17 -1.44
CA GLY A 3 -3.89 42.92 -0.73
C GLY A 3 -4.59 41.85 -1.57
N ARG A 4 -4.80 42.09 -2.87
CA ARG A 4 -5.47 41.12 -3.78
C ARG A 4 -4.53 40.47 -4.80
N ALA A 5 -3.29 40.95 -4.95
CA ALA A 5 -2.34 40.39 -5.90
C ALA A 5 -1.61 39.14 -5.36
N SER A 6 -1.45 39.01 -4.03
CA SER A 6 -0.67 37.92 -3.43
C SER A 6 -1.44 36.60 -3.31
N ILE A 7 -2.77 36.62 -3.24
CA ILE A 7 -3.61 35.40 -3.15
C ILE A 7 -3.78 34.75 -4.53
N ALA A 8 -3.82 35.54 -5.60
CA ALA A 8 -3.91 35.02 -6.97
C ALA A 8 -2.63 34.29 -7.43
N ILE A 9 -1.45 34.71 -6.93
CA ILE A 9 -0.16 34.09 -7.28
C ILE A 9 0.03 32.74 -6.55
N VAL A 10 -0.52 32.57 -5.34
CA VAL A 10 -0.51 31.28 -4.63
C VAL A 10 -1.45 30.27 -5.28
N LEU A 11 -2.62 30.70 -5.77
CA LEU A 11 -3.56 29.83 -6.51
C LEU A 11 -3.06 29.47 -7.91
N PHE A 12 -2.39 30.38 -8.63
CA PHE A 12 -1.77 30.07 -9.93
C PHE A 12 -0.51 29.20 -9.80
N GLY A 13 0.22 29.30 -8.68
CA GLY A 13 1.37 28.43 -8.40
C GLY A 13 0.97 26.96 -8.19
N LEU A 14 -0.19 26.70 -7.60
CA LEU A 14 -0.70 25.34 -7.38
C LEU A 14 -1.25 24.68 -8.66
N ALA A 15 -1.84 25.46 -9.57
CA ALA A 15 -2.34 24.95 -10.85
C ALA A 15 -1.21 24.57 -11.83
N VAL A 16 -0.04 25.21 -11.76
CA VAL A 16 1.10 24.92 -12.64
C VAL A 16 1.91 23.69 -12.17
N ILE A 17 1.81 23.29 -10.90
CA ILE A 17 2.46 22.07 -10.39
C ILE A 17 1.63 20.81 -10.70
N ALA A 18 0.34 20.97 -11.04
CA ALA A 18 -0.52 19.87 -11.51
C ALA A 18 -0.34 19.51 -13.00
N GLY A 19 0.40 20.30 -13.78
CA GLY A 19 0.43 20.24 -15.24
C GLY A 19 1.62 19.53 -15.91
N CYS A 20 2.63 19.09 -15.16
CA CYS A 20 3.86 18.52 -15.74
C CYS A 20 4.31 17.21 -15.07
N ALA A 21 3.37 16.35 -14.68
CA ALA A 21 3.68 14.94 -14.47
C ALA A 21 3.39 14.24 -15.81
N GLY A 22 4.45 13.89 -16.54
CA GLY A 22 4.34 13.34 -17.89
C GLY A 22 3.36 12.17 -17.95
N ALA A 23 2.61 12.10 -19.05
CA ALA A 23 1.96 10.87 -19.50
C ALA A 23 3.06 9.80 -19.62
N GLY A 24 3.30 9.07 -18.54
CA GLY A 24 4.36 8.11 -18.44
C GLY A 24 4.01 6.93 -19.32
N ARG A 25 4.70 6.80 -20.46
CA ARG A 25 4.66 5.60 -21.29
C ARG A 25 4.81 4.38 -20.38
N ASN A 26 3.84 3.48 -20.41
CA ASN A 26 3.79 2.31 -19.54
C ASN A 26 4.76 1.23 -20.08
N ALA A 27 4.96 0.12 -19.35
CA ALA A 27 5.83 -0.97 -19.83
C ALA A 27 5.40 -1.50 -21.21
N CYS A 28 4.11 -1.40 -21.52
CA CYS A 28 3.52 -1.90 -22.76
C CYS A 28 3.80 -1.04 -23.99
N ASP A 29 4.03 0.26 -23.80
CA ASP A 29 4.54 1.14 -24.85
C ASP A 29 6.01 0.85 -25.18
N LEU A 30 6.77 0.34 -24.19
CA LEU A 30 8.22 0.12 -24.29
C LEU A 30 8.58 -1.32 -24.68
N LEU A 31 7.75 -2.29 -24.31
CA LEU A 31 7.93 -3.73 -24.52
C LEU A 31 6.75 -4.29 -25.33
N GLN A 32 6.66 -3.88 -26.59
CA GLN A 32 5.61 -4.37 -27.49
C GLN A 32 5.64 -5.91 -27.62
N GLY A 33 4.46 -6.53 -27.59
CA GLY A 33 4.29 -7.99 -27.77
C GLY A 33 4.37 -8.84 -26.49
N GLN A 34 4.51 -8.23 -25.29
CA GLN A 34 4.39 -8.97 -24.03
C GLN A 34 2.96 -9.45 -23.80
N SER A 35 2.79 -10.67 -23.25
CA SER A 35 1.47 -11.22 -22.91
C SER A 35 0.69 -10.34 -21.93
N ALA A 36 1.42 -9.68 -21.01
CA ALA A 36 0.86 -8.69 -20.08
C ALA A 36 0.23 -7.47 -20.78
N CYS A 37 0.78 -7.12 -21.94
CA CYS A 37 0.43 -5.93 -22.71
C CYS A 37 -0.62 -6.18 -23.79
N ALA A 38 -1.02 -7.45 -23.97
CA ALA A 38 -2.15 -7.81 -24.81
C ALA A 38 -3.51 -7.52 -24.14
N ARG A 39 -3.51 -7.16 -22.85
CA ARG A 39 -4.70 -6.80 -22.09
C ARG A 39 -4.70 -5.29 -21.85
N PRO A 40 -5.56 -4.51 -22.53
CA PRO A 40 -5.58 -3.07 -22.34
C PRO A 40 -5.94 -2.72 -20.88
N ALA A 41 -5.62 -1.49 -20.47
CA ALA A 41 -6.29 -0.89 -19.32
C ALA A 41 -7.82 -0.97 -19.52
N LEU A 42 -8.62 -0.80 -18.46
CA LEU A 42 -10.02 -0.40 -18.59
C LEU A 42 -10.03 1.03 -19.17
N SER A 43 -9.60 1.19 -20.41
CA SER A 43 -9.51 2.44 -21.15
C SER A 43 -10.41 2.37 -22.38
N ALA A 44 -10.92 3.54 -22.73
CA ALA A 44 -12.11 3.83 -23.53
C ALA A 44 -12.15 3.37 -25.00
N GLU A 45 -11.34 2.39 -25.40
CA GLU A 45 -11.18 2.00 -26.81
C GLU A 45 -11.87 0.67 -27.17
N THR A 46 -12.51 -0.01 -26.21
CA THR A 46 -13.09 -1.35 -26.44
C THR A 46 -14.61 -1.36 -26.33
N ALA A 47 -15.28 -1.58 -27.45
CA ALA A 47 -16.74 -1.62 -27.55
C ALA A 47 -17.29 -3.01 -27.15
N GLY A 48 -18.22 -3.04 -26.19
CA GLY A 48 -19.06 -4.21 -25.88
C GLY A 48 -18.69 -4.98 -24.60
N PRO A 49 -19.65 -5.39 -23.74
CA PRO A 49 -19.38 -6.01 -22.43
C PRO A 49 -18.66 -7.36 -22.47
N ARG A 50 -18.99 -8.19 -23.47
CA ARG A 50 -18.34 -9.50 -23.70
C ARG A 50 -16.88 -9.34 -24.15
N ILE A 51 -16.61 -8.28 -24.90
CA ILE A 51 -15.30 -7.95 -25.45
C ILE A 51 -14.44 -7.32 -24.34
N ALA A 52 -14.99 -6.40 -23.54
CA ALA A 52 -14.32 -5.82 -22.38
C ALA A 52 -13.96 -6.85 -21.29
N THR A 53 -14.85 -7.80 -20.98
CA THR A 53 -14.57 -8.86 -19.97
C THR A 53 -13.48 -9.83 -20.43
N ALA A 54 -13.56 -10.30 -21.68
CA ALA A 54 -12.56 -11.19 -22.27
C ALA A 54 -11.23 -10.48 -22.56
N GLN A 55 -11.23 -9.17 -22.81
CA GLN A 55 -10.00 -8.39 -23.00
C GLN A 55 -9.33 -7.99 -21.68
N PHE A 56 -10.11 -7.76 -20.61
CA PHE A 56 -9.57 -7.38 -19.32
C PHE A 56 -9.08 -8.58 -18.50
N PHE A 57 -9.83 -9.69 -18.46
CA PHE A 57 -9.43 -10.91 -17.72
C PHE A 57 -9.04 -12.11 -18.60
N GLY A 58 -9.25 -12.09 -19.92
CA GLY A 58 -9.13 -13.30 -20.74
C GLY A 58 -10.27 -14.29 -20.48
N ASP A 59 -10.05 -15.57 -20.76
CA ASP A 59 -10.95 -16.68 -20.37
C ASP A 59 -11.08 -16.85 -18.84
N ALA A 60 -10.29 -16.10 -18.06
CA ALA A 60 -10.31 -16.15 -16.60
C ALA A 60 -11.59 -15.53 -16.00
N GLY A 61 -12.33 -14.65 -16.70
CA GLY A 61 -13.54 -13.98 -16.16
C GLY A 61 -14.77 -14.87 -15.86
N THR A 62 -14.61 -16.17 -15.64
CA THR A 62 -15.71 -17.13 -15.49
C THR A 62 -16.09 -17.42 -14.04
N ASN A 63 -15.18 -17.25 -13.07
CA ASN A 63 -15.50 -17.50 -11.65
C ASN A 63 -16.14 -16.28 -10.96
N ASP A 64 -16.86 -16.53 -9.87
CA ASP A 64 -17.67 -15.51 -9.18
C ASP A 64 -16.83 -14.39 -8.53
N TYR A 65 -15.57 -14.67 -8.15
CA TYR A 65 -14.67 -13.65 -7.60
C TYR A 65 -14.30 -12.63 -8.67
N GLU A 66 -13.84 -13.09 -9.82
CA GLU A 66 -13.41 -12.24 -10.94
C GLU A 66 -14.55 -11.39 -11.49
N LYS A 67 -15.77 -11.93 -11.60
CA LYS A 67 -16.94 -11.15 -12.02
C LYS A 67 -17.24 -9.99 -11.08
N ARG A 68 -17.16 -10.23 -9.76
CA ARG A 68 -17.40 -9.18 -8.76
C ARG A 68 -16.29 -8.16 -8.78
N PHE A 69 -15.05 -8.62 -8.83
CA PHE A 69 -13.93 -7.70 -8.89
C PHE A 69 -13.96 -6.85 -10.16
N LEU A 70 -14.33 -7.44 -11.30
CA LEU A 70 -14.55 -6.69 -12.54
C LEU A 70 -15.64 -5.62 -12.37
N ALA A 71 -16.75 -5.95 -11.71
CA ALA A 71 -17.82 -4.98 -11.45
C ALA A 71 -17.31 -3.80 -10.60
N LEU A 72 -16.49 -4.07 -9.58
CA LEU A 72 -15.85 -3.03 -8.76
C LEU A 72 -14.90 -2.16 -9.58
N LEU A 73 -14.05 -2.77 -10.42
CA LEU A 73 -13.14 -2.04 -11.30
C LEU A 73 -13.90 -1.19 -12.32
N ALA A 74 -15.00 -1.69 -12.87
CA ALA A 74 -15.85 -0.94 -13.78
C ALA A 74 -16.55 0.24 -13.07
N HIS A 75 -17.02 0.04 -11.84
CA HIS A 75 -17.61 1.10 -11.02
C HIS A 75 -16.60 2.21 -10.73
N HIS A 76 -15.38 1.85 -10.35
CA HIS A 76 -14.28 2.80 -10.17
C HIS A 76 -14.00 3.62 -11.43
N GLN A 77 -13.90 2.93 -12.58
CA GLN A 77 -13.62 3.59 -13.84
C GLN A 77 -14.74 4.55 -14.27
N LEU A 78 -16.01 4.26 -13.93
CA LEU A 78 -17.11 5.22 -14.12
C LEU A 78 -16.91 6.47 -13.28
N GLY A 79 -16.58 6.30 -12.00
CA GLY A 79 -16.30 7.43 -11.10
C GLY A 79 -15.13 8.29 -11.60
N ALA A 80 -14.05 7.67 -12.07
CA ALA A 80 -12.92 8.37 -12.68
C ALA A 80 -13.32 9.12 -13.96
N MET A 81 -14.12 8.49 -14.83
CA MET A 81 -14.67 9.16 -16.01
C MET A 81 -15.56 10.34 -15.63
N ASP A 82 -16.39 10.20 -14.59
CA ASP A 82 -17.26 11.28 -14.13
C ASP A 82 -16.45 12.47 -13.61
N ARG A 83 -15.45 12.21 -12.75
CA ARG A 83 -14.56 13.25 -12.21
C ARG A 83 -13.76 13.94 -13.30
N ALA A 84 -13.17 13.20 -14.23
CA ALA A 84 -12.36 13.76 -15.30
C ALA A 84 -13.15 14.65 -16.28
N ASN A 85 -14.47 14.47 -16.37
CA ASN A 85 -15.33 15.24 -17.27
C ASN A 85 -16.29 16.20 -16.55
N GLY A 86 -16.18 16.32 -15.21
CA GLY A 86 -17.08 17.17 -14.42
C GLY A 86 -18.54 16.74 -14.50
N THR A 87 -18.81 15.44 -14.69
CA THR A 87 -20.14 14.83 -14.70
C THR A 87 -20.42 14.09 -13.38
N GLY A 88 -21.58 13.45 -13.28
CA GLY A 88 -21.96 12.65 -12.11
C GLY A 88 -22.97 13.37 -11.19
N PRO A 89 -23.16 12.92 -9.94
CA PRO A 89 -24.26 13.36 -9.07
C PRO A 89 -24.30 14.87 -8.80
N PHE A 90 -23.13 15.53 -8.86
CA PHE A 90 -22.97 16.97 -8.60
C PHE A 90 -22.43 17.74 -9.82
N GLY A 91 -22.32 17.07 -10.97
CA GLY A 91 -21.74 17.61 -12.20
C GLY A 91 -22.76 17.82 -13.32
N HIS A 92 -22.26 18.02 -14.53
CA HIS A 92 -23.06 18.06 -15.76
C HIS A 92 -23.69 16.70 -16.07
N ASP A 93 -24.79 16.72 -16.83
CA ASP A 93 -25.33 15.47 -17.36
C ASP A 93 -24.32 14.88 -18.36
N ARG A 94 -23.93 13.61 -18.17
CA ARG A 94 -23.05 12.89 -19.09
C ARG A 94 -23.54 12.89 -20.53
N HIS A 95 -24.84 13.02 -20.77
CA HIS A 95 -25.41 13.08 -22.12
C HIS A 95 -25.06 14.39 -22.86
N GLU A 96 -24.56 15.41 -22.16
CA GLU A 96 -24.06 16.65 -22.76
C GLU A 96 -22.71 16.43 -23.47
N ILE A 97 -21.97 15.36 -23.14
CA ILE A 97 -20.71 15.00 -23.78
C ILE A 97 -20.99 14.36 -25.15
N ARG A 98 -20.82 15.16 -26.22
CA ARG A 98 -21.04 14.77 -27.62
C ARG A 98 -19.89 13.95 -28.23
N ASN A 99 -19.32 13.02 -27.47
CA ASN A 99 -18.29 12.08 -27.94
C ASN A 99 -18.87 10.65 -27.93
N SER A 100 -18.95 10.02 -29.10
CA SER A 100 -19.55 8.68 -29.28
C SER A 100 -18.81 7.59 -28.51
N ASP A 101 -17.49 7.69 -28.43
CA ASP A 101 -16.62 6.68 -27.84
C ASP A 101 -16.68 6.75 -26.31
N PHE A 102 -16.75 7.98 -25.78
CA PHE A 102 -17.12 8.23 -24.39
C PHE A 102 -18.47 7.58 -24.05
N GLN A 103 -19.51 7.84 -24.85
CA GLN A 103 -20.85 7.28 -24.57
C GLN A 103 -20.89 5.75 -24.68
N ALA A 104 -20.15 5.16 -25.62
CA ALA A 104 -20.05 3.70 -25.77
C ALA A 104 -19.31 3.05 -24.60
N THR A 105 -18.20 3.65 -24.18
CA THR A 105 -17.41 3.23 -23.02
C THR A 105 -18.23 3.32 -21.75
N TYR A 106 -18.85 4.48 -21.51
CA TYR A 106 -19.65 4.72 -20.31
C TYR A 106 -20.79 3.69 -20.18
N ARG A 107 -21.52 3.40 -21.27
CA ARG A 107 -22.57 2.37 -21.26
C ARG A 107 -22.03 0.98 -20.95
N THR A 108 -20.87 0.63 -21.50
CA THR A 108 -20.23 -0.67 -21.25
C THR A 108 -19.84 -0.80 -19.79
N LEU A 109 -19.19 0.22 -19.22
CA LEU A 109 -18.81 0.25 -17.81
C LEU A 109 -20.02 0.24 -16.90
N GLN A 110 -21.09 0.99 -17.23
CA GLN A 110 -22.33 1.00 -16.47
C GLN A 110 -22.99 -0.39 -16.41
N GLN A 111 -22.96 -1.14 -17.51
CA GLN A 111 -23.47 -2.52 -17.53
C GLN A 111 -22.62 -3.46 -16.68
N LEU A 112 -21.29 -3.31 -16.72
CA LEU A 112 -20.37 -4.11 -15.91
C LEU A 112 -20.46 -3.79 -14.42
N ALA A 113 -20.63 -2.51 -14.08
CA ALA A 113 -20.74 -2.00 -12.71
C ALA A 113 -22.13 -2.25 -12.09
N GLY A 114 -23.12 -2.67 -12.87
CA GLY A 114 -24.50 -2.91 -12.40
C GLY A 114 -24.61 -3.68 -11.07
N PRO A 115 -23.86 -4.78 -10.85
CA PRO A 115 -23.86 -5.49 -9.57
C PRO A 115 -23.36 -4.69 -8.36
N VAL A 116 -22.62 -3.59 -8.57
CA VAL A 116 -22.12 -2.71 -7.50
C VAL A 116 -23.19 -1.75 -6.99
N ALA A 117 -24.22 -1.48 -7.78
CA ALA A 117 -25.30 -0.57 -7.39
C ALA A 117 -26.18 -1.12 -6.24
N GLU A 118 -26.10 -2.43 -5.96
CA GLU A 118 -26.75 -3.03 -4.79
C GLU A 118 -25.82 -2.94 -3.57
N THR A 119 -26.32 -2.34 -2.48
CA THR A 119 -25.58 -2.24 -1.20
C THR A 119 -25.17 -3.61 -0.67
N HIS A 120 -26.03 -4.62 -0.87
CA HIS A 120 -25.78 -5.98 -0.42
C HIS A 120 -25.40 -6.91 -1.56
N LEU A 121 -24.32 -7.66 -1.35
CA LEU A 121 -23.81 -8.63 -2.30
C LEU A 121 -24.54 -9.97 -2.17
N PRO A 122 -25.14 -10.52 -3.24
CA PRO A 122 -25.69 -11.88 -3.19
C PRO A 122 -24.56 -12.88 -2.93
N PRO A 123 -24.78 -14.01 -2.25
CA PRO A 123 -23.75 -15.03 -2.05
C PRO A 123 -23.45 -15.78 -3.36
N ALA A 124 -22.17 -16.13 -3.57
CA ALA A 124 -21.69 -16.93 -4.69
C ALA A 124 -22.07 -18.41 -4.55
N GLY A 125 -22.09 -19.14 -5.67
CA GLY A 125 -22.39 -20.58 -5.72
C GLY A 125 -21.20 -21.49 -5.41
N ALA A 126 -20.10 -20.92 -4.92
CA ALA A 126 -18.83 -21.61 -4.71
C ALA A 126 -18.70 -22.23 -3.31
N ASN A 127 -17.79 -23.20 -3.16
CA ASN A 127 -17.40 -23.76 -1.87
C ASN A 127 -16.70 -22.70 -0.99
N SER A 128 -16.88 -22.80 0.32
CA SER A 128 -16.21 -21.96 1.33
C SER A 128 -14.72 -22.28 1.48
N GLY A 129 -13.98 -21.34 2.07
CA GLY A 129 -12.57 -21.50 2.42
C GLY A 129 -11.63 -20.62 1.61
N GLU A 130 -10.35 -20.95 1.66
CA GLU A 130 -9.28 -20.19 1.03
C GLU A 130 -9.21 -20.45 -0.49
N ALA A 131 -8.84 -19.41 -1.25
CA ALA A 131 -8.53 -19.51 -2.67
C ALA A 131 -7.47 -18.47 -3.07
N HIS A 132 -6.92 -18.60 -4.29
CA HIS A 132 -5.92 -17.69 -4.84
C HIS A 132 -6.43 -17.00 -6.11
N PHE A 133 -6.02 -15.76 -6.30
CA PHE A 133 -6.34 -14.97 -7.47
C PHE A 133 -5.09 -14.73 -8.32
N ASP A 134 -5.16 -15.09 -9.59
CA ASP A 134 -4.02 -14.98 -10.52
C ASP A 134 -4.29 -14.02 -11.69
N GLY A 135 -5.48 -13.42 -11.74
CA GLY A 135 -5.87 -12.48 -12.79
C GLY A 135 -4.98 -11.24 -12.77
N ARG A 136 -4.53 -10.80 -13.95
CA ARG A 136 -3.74 -9.57 -14.09
C ARG A 136 -4.65 -8.36 -14.17
N TRP A 137 -4.43 -7.36 -13.32
CA TRP A 137 -5.30 -6.18 -13.23
C TRP A 137 -4.55 -4.90 -12.86
N ARG A 138 -3.47 -5.00 -12.09
CA ARG A 138 -2.80 -3.84 -11.48
C ARG A 138 -1.51 -3.43 -12.19
N VAL A 139 -1.16 -2.16 -12.09
CA VAL A 139 0.21 -1.67 -12.28
C VAL A 139 0.98 -1.88 -10.98
N SER A 140 2.10 -2.61 -11.05
CA SER A 140 3.02 -2.77 -9.94
C SER A 140 4.13 -1.74 -10.05
N ARG A 141 4.20 -0.78 -9.11
CA ARG A 141 5.28 0.20 -9.01
C ARG A 141 5.98 0.04 -7.67
N GLN A 142 7.30 -0.11 -7.70
CA GLN A 142 8.10 -0.38 -6.51
C GLN A 142 9.39 0.43 -6.56
N THR A 143 9.83 0.94 -5.42
CA THR A 143 11.01 1.79 -5.35
C THR A 143 12.18 1.03 -4.75
N LEU A 144 13.30 1.02 -5.46
CA LEU A 144 14.60 0.58 -4.97
C LEU A 144 15.43 1.83 -4.64
N TYR A 145 15.63 2.09 -3.35
CA TYR A 145 16.45 3.21 -2.90
C TYR A 145 17.93 2.88 -3.04
N ILE A 146 18.69 3.83 -3.60
CA ILE A 146 20.13 3.71 -3.81
C ILE A 146 20.84 4.77 -2.98
N ASP A 147 21.70 4.31 -2.09
CA ASP A 147 22.71 5.13 -1.45
C ASP A 147 24.08 4.46 -1.61
N ALA A 148 24.99 5.22 -2.22
CA ALA A 148 26.39 4.88 -2.41
C ALA A 148 27.18 4.87 -1.09
N ALA A 149 26.73 5.63 -0.09
CA ALA A 149 27.33 5.65 1.24
C ALA A 149 26.83 4.51 2.14
N ALA A 150 25.68 3.90 1.82
CA ALA A 150 25.15 2.79 2.59
C ALA A 150 26.12 1.60 2.58
N ARG A 151 26.46 1.09 3.76
CA ARG A 151 27.41 -0.02 3.95
C ARG A 151 26.66 -1.25 4.44
N PRO A 152 26.08 -2.05 3.53
CA PRO A 152 25.33 -3.22 3.94
C PRO A 152 26.30 -4.26 4.53
N SER A 153 25.87 -4.92 5.60
CA SER A 153 26.59 -6.05 6.21
C SER A 153 26.42 -7.36 5.42
N ALA A 154 25.52 -7.38 4.43
CA ALA A 154 25.16 -8.54 3.61
C ALA A 154 24.95 -8.14 2.13
N PRO A 155 24.89 -9.10 1.18
CA PRO A 155 24.56 -8.81 -0.21
C PRO A 155 23.21 -8.08 -0.35
N ARG A 156 23.17 -7.04 -1.19
CA ARG A 156 21.95 -6.28 -1.47
C ARG A 156 21.02 -7.09 -2.37
N ILE A 157 19.90 -7.53 -1.84
CA ILE A 157 18.87 -8.26 -2.59
C ILE A 157 17.56 -7.48 -2.54
N PHE A 158 17.11 -7.01 -3.70
CA PHE A 158 15.80 -6.40 -3.89
C PHE A 158 14.91 -7.37 -4.65
N ASP A 159 13.77 -7.72 -4.08
CA ASP A 159 12.77 -8.51 -4.79
C ASP A 159 11.67 -7.58 -5.26
N PHE A 160 11.29 -7.67 -6.54
CA PHE A 160 10.17 -6.95 -7.11
C PHE A 160 9.00 -7.90 -7.38
N SER A 161 7.78 -7.49 -7.04
CA SER A 161 6.58 -8.29 -7.33
C SER A 161 5.94 -7.94 -8.67
N GLY A 162 5.77 -8.94 -9.53
CA GLY A 162 4.90 -8.89 -10.71
C GLY A 162 3.57 -9.63 -10.52
N LEU A 163 3.24 -10.05 -9.31
CA LEU A 163 2.03 -10.79 -8.97
C LEU A 163 0.80 -10.01 -9.45
N GLN A 164 -0.03 -10.63 -10.29
CA GLN A 164 -1.24 -10.02 -10.86
C GLN A 164 -1.00 -8.72 -11.64
N ALA A 165 0.25 -8.43 -12.03
CA ALA A 165 0.60 -7.17 -12.67
C ALA A 165 0.38 -7.24 -14.20
N ARG A 166 -0.26 -6.22 -14.76
CA ARG A 166 -0.29 -5.96 -16.22
C ARG A 166 0.95 -5.21 -16.69
N SER A 167 1.60 -4.48 -15.78
CA SER A 167 2.85 -3.75 -16.01
C SER A 167 3.62 -3.70 -14.70
N VAL A 168 4.95 -3.81 -14.78
CA VAL A 168 5.86 -3.68 -13.63
C VAL A 168 6.82 -2.53 -13.89
N GLU A 169 6.93 -1.63 -12.91
CA GLU A 169 7.91 -0.55 -12.86
C GLU A 169 8.72 -0.67 -11.55
N VAL A 170 10.04 -0.76 -11.68
CA VAL A 170 10.97 -0.63 -10.56
C VAL A 170 11.66 0.72 -10.70
N VAL A 171 11.31 1.67 -9.83
CA VAL A 171 11.92 3.00 -9.78
C VAL A 171 13.17 2.92 -8.92
N LEU A 172 14.35 3.14 -9.52
CA LEU A 172 15.56 3.36 -8.74
C LEU A 172 15.60 4.83 -8.36
N ARG A 173 15.56 5.11 -7.06
CA ARG A 173 15.59 6.47 -6.52
C ARG A 173 16.87 6.67 -5.72
N GLN A 174 17.57 7.76 -6.00
CA GLN A 174 18.74 8.13 -5.24
C GLN A 174 18.34 8.70 -3.86
N ALA A 175 18.75 8.02 -2.79
CA ALA A 175 18.53 8.45 -1.39
C ALA A 175 19.71 9.23 -0.80
N GLY A 176 20.91 9.06 -1.37
CA GLY A 176 22.15 9.71 -0.90
C GLY A 176 22.62 10.84 -1.82
N LYS A 177 23.50 11.71 -1.31
CA LYS A 177 24.04 12.84 -2.10
C LYS A 177 25.11 12.44 -3.14
N GLN A 178 25.70 11.25 -2.98
CA GLN A 178 26.82 10.81 -3.81
C GLN A 178 26.33 10.13 -5.09
N PRO A 179 26.74 10.58 -6.30
CA PRO A 179 26.36 9.93 -7.54
C PRO A 179 26.69 8.43 -7.56
N ALA A 180 25.82 7.65 -8.18
CA ALA A 180 25.96 6.21 -8.30
C ALA A 180 25.88 5.78 -9.77
N ASP A 181 26.86 5.00 -10.23
CA ASP A 181 26.85 4.32 -11.51
C ASP A 181 26.34 2.89 -11.30
N ILE A 182 25.26 2.51 -11.97
CA ILE A 182 24.68 1.17 -11.89
C ILE A 182 24.93 0.47 -13.23
N GLU A 183 25.54 -0.71 -13.17
CA GLU A 183 25.77 -1.58 -14.33
C GLU A 183 25.33 -3.01 -14.02
N GLY A 184 24.80 -3.74 -15.00
CA GLY A 184 24.35 -5.11 -14.75
C GLY A 184 23.91 -5.86 -16.00
N ILE A 185 23.48 -7.10 -15.79
CA ILE A 185 22.95 -8.01 -16.82
C ILE A 185 21.71 -8.70 -16.23
N CYS A 186 20.69 -8.93 -17.06
CA CYS A 186 19.46 -9.62 -16.68
C CYS A 186 19.25 -10.91 -17.49
N ASP A 187 18.53 -11.86 -16.89
CA ASP A 187 18.10 -13.12 -17.51
C ASP A 187 16.83 -13.02 -18.37
N GLY A 188 16.30 -11.80 -18.54
CA GLY A 188 15.19 -11.48 -19.41
C GLY A 188 15.29 -10.07 -19.97
N THR A 189 14.36 -9.71 -20.86
CA THR A 189 14.31 -8.38 -21.47
C THR A 189 13.96 -7.31 -20.43
N LEU A 190 14.64 -6.16 -20.51
CA LEU A 190 14.48 -5.02 -19.62
C LEU A 190 14.36 -3.74 -20.44
N ALA A 191 13.32 -2.94 -20.24
CA ALA A 191 13.31 -1.56 -20.73
C ALA A 191 13.78 -0.60 -19.62
N ILE A 192 14.52 0.44 -20.00
CA ILE A 192 15.04 1.46 -19.08
C ILE A 192 14.58 2.82 -19.58
N ARG A 193 14.02 3.63 -18.68
CA ARG A 193 13.69 5.03 -18.90
C ARG A 193 14.54 5.92 -18.00
N ALA A 194 15.35 6.78 -18.61
CA ALA A 194 16.29 7.67 -17.93
C ALA A 194 16.53 8.93 -18.77
N GLY A 195 16.68 10.09 -18.14
CA GLY A 195 17.06 11.34 -18.83
C GLY A 195 16.15 11.74 -20.00
N GLY A 196 14.85 11.47 -19.90
CA GLY A 196 13.86 11.74 -20.96
C GLY A 196 13.84 10.75 -22.14
N GLY A 197 14.77 9.79 -22.16
CA GLY A 197 14.83 8.72 -23.17
C GLY A 197 14.38 7.37 -22.63
N SER A 198 14.12 6.43 -23.55
CA SER A 198 13.87 5.03 -23.22
C SER A 198 14.61 4.11 -24.17
N ARG A 199 15.03 2.94 -23.69
CA ARG A 199 15.67 1.91 -24.51
C ARG A 199 15.36 0.51 -23.97
N THR A 200 15.36 -0.47 -24.86
CA THR A 200 15.16 -1.88 -24.50
C THR A 200 16.48 -2.62 -24.55
N ILE A 201 16.74 -3.41 -23.52
CA ILE A 201 17.93 -4.23 -23.32
C ILE A 201 17.51 -5.69 -23.46
N ALA A 202 18.10 -6.39 -24.42
CA ALA A 202 17.84 -7.82 -24.62
C ALA A 202 18.44 -8.65 -23.47
N MET A 203 17.88 -9.85 -23.27
CA MET A 203 18.42 -10.85 -22.34
C MET A 203 19.94 -11.02 -22.50
N GLY A 204 20.67 -11.10 -21.39
CA GLY A 204 22.13 -11.30 -21.39
C GLY A 204 22.95 -10.08 -21.82
N THR A 205 22.31 -9.00 -22.28
CA THR A 205 23.00 -7.77 -22.68
C THR A 205 23.24 -6.88 -21.47
N ALA A 206 24.44 -6.30 -21.39
CA ALA A 206 24.78 -5.38 -20.31
C ALA A 206 24.01 -4.06 -20.42
N PHE A 207 23.54 -3.55 -19.28
CA PHE A 207 22.99 -2.20 -19.15
C PHE A 207 23.86 -1.36 -18.22
N ARG A 208 23.81 -0.04 -18.40
CA ARG A 208 24.44 0.93 -17.50
C ARG A 208 23.68 2.25 -17.48
N PHE A 209 23.49 2.83 -16.31
CA PHE A 209 23.00 4.19 -16.13
C PHE A 209 23.64 4.83 -14.89
N ARG A 210 23.42 6.13 -14.72
CA ARG A 210 23.95 6.90 -13.61
C ARG A 210 22.82 7.64 -12.92
N LEU A 211 22.83 7.62 -11.59
CA LEU A 211 22.05 8.51 -10.73
C LEU A 211 22.97 9.67 -10.32
N SER A 212 22.58 10.88 -10.68
CA SER A 212 23.45 12.06 -10.70
C SER A 212 23.37 12.92 -9.44
N GLY A 213 22.32 12.76 -8.62
CA GLY A 213 22.12 13.53 -7.39
C GLY A 213 20.86 13.11 -6.64
N GLU A 214 20.63 13.73 -5.49
CA GLU A 214 19.45 13.51 -4.64
C GLU A 214 18.15 13.60 -5.46
N ASP A 215 17.24 12.65 -5.25
CA ASP A 215 15.98 12.48 -6.00
C ASP A 215 16.09 12.20 -7.50
N ASP A 216 17.29 11.97 -8.05
CA ASP A 216 17.41 11.44 -9.41
C ASP A 216 16.78 10.04 -9.47
N THR A 217 16.07 9.77 -10.57
CA THR A 217 15.33 8.53 -10.75
C THR A 217 15.57 7.89 -12.12
N VAL A 218 15.60 6.56 -12.12
CA VAL A 218 15.59 5.74 -13.33
C VAL A 218 14.53 4.67 -13.18
N SER A 219 13.63 4.56 -14.15
CA SER A 219 12.62 3.49 -14.17
C SER A 219 13.13 2.30 -14.95
N LEU A 220 13.05 1.12 -14.34
CA LEU A 220 13.20 -0.16 -15.01
C LEU A 220 11.83 -0.78 -15.25
N PHE A 221 11.63 -1.36 -16.43
CA PHE A 221 10.43 -2.09 -16.81
C PHE A 221 10.82 -3.52 -17.16
N PRO A 222 10.79 -4.44 -16.19
CA PRO A 222 11.05 -5.86 -16.41
C PRO A 222 9.97 -6.49 -17.31
N SER A 223 10.38 -7.32 -18.27
CA SER A 223 9.44 -8.21 -18.99
C SER A 223 8.91 -9.34 -18.09
N ASP A 224 7.84 -10.02 -18.53
CA ASP A 224 7.25 -11.15 -17.80
C ASP A 224 8.27 -12.26 -17.51
N GLY A 225 9.19 -12.50 -18.47
CA GLY A 225 10.22 -13.54 -18.36
C GLY A 225 11.46 -13.15 -17.55
N LEU A 226 11.61 -11.89 -17.13
CA LEU A 226 12.75 -11.46 -16.33
C LEU A 226 12.56 -11.93 -14.88
N ASN A 227 13.49 -12.75 -14.39
CA ASN A 227 13.49 -13.26 -13.01
C ASN A 227 14.64 -12.72 -12.19
N ARG A 228 15.76 -12.32 -12.81
CA ARG A 228 16.94 -11.87 -12.11
C ARG A 228 17.79 -10.90 -12.94
N CYS A 229 18.20 -9.82 -12.31
CA CYS A 229 19.34 -9.01 -12.73
C CYS A 229 20.47 -9.09 -11.70
N THR A 230 21.69 -9.27 -12.18
CA THR A 230 22.90 -9.11 -11.35
C THR A 230 23.54 -7.79 -11.73
N ALA A 231 23.66 -6.89 -10.75
CA ALA A 231 24.14 -5.54 -10.93
C ALA A 231 25.25 -5.19 -9.94
N ARG A 232 25.96 -4.11 -10.22
CA ARG A 232 26.94 -3.47 -9.35
C ARG A 232 26.67 -1.98 -9.27
N ILE A 233 26.75 -1.45 -8.05
CA ILE A 233 26.63 -0.02 -7.75
C ILE A 233 28.03 0.51 -7.49
N ARG A 234 28.55 1.36 -8.38
CA ARG A 234 29.85 2.02 -8.24
C ARG A 234 29.68 3.48 -7.84
N SER A 235 30.58 3.97 -7.01
CA SER A 235 30.64 5.37 -6.61
C SER A 235 32.08 5.77 -6.27
N SER A 236 32.30 7.06 -5.97
CA SER A 236 33.56 7.53 -5.39
C SER A 236 33.89 6.85 -4.05
N LEU A 237 32.87 6.49 -3.27
CA LEU A 237 32.99 5.82 -1.97
C LEU A 237 33.19 4.31 -2.09
N ALA A 238 32.71 3.70 -3.16
CA ALA A 238 32.86 2.27 -3.45
C ALA A 238 33.32 2.03 -4.91
N PRO A 239 34.59 2.32 -5.25
CA PRO A 239 35.08 2.25 -6.63
C PRO A 239 35.04 0.83 -7.23
N ALA A 240 35.23 -0.20 -6.39
CA ALA A 240 35.16 -1.61 -6.79
C ALA A 240 33.73 -2.09 -7.10
N GLY A 241 32.72 -1.32 -6.67
CA GLY A 241 31.31 -1.64 -6.84
C GLY A 241 30.75 -2.55 -5.74
N ALA A 242 29.59 -2.18 -5.18
CA ALA A 242 28.81 -3.03 -4.28
C ALA A 242 27.87 -3.93 -5.11
N PRO A 243 27.79 -5.24 -4.83
CA PRO A 243 26.88 -6.13 -5.55
C PRO A 243 25.42 -5.83 -5.20
N LEU A 244 24.57 -5.86 -6.21
CA LEU A 244 23.12 -5.74 -6.12
C LEU A 244 22.47 -6.85 -6.93
N THR A 245 21.53 -7.57 -6.33
CA THR A 245 20.70 -8.56 -7.02
C THR A 245 19.26 -8.07 -7.01
N ILE A 246 18.65 -7.95 -8.19
CA ILE A 246 17.24 -7.61 -8.36
C ILE A 246 16.54 -8.89 -8.83
N ARG A 247 15.49 -9.35 -8.14
CA ARG A 247 14.80 -10.62 -8.49
C ARG A 247 13.30 -10.44 -8.54
N ARG A 248 12.65 -11.27 -9.33
CA ARG A 248 11.20 -11.42 -9.29
C ARG A 248 10.81 -12.18 -8.02
N GLU A 249 9.95 -11.60 -7.21
CA GLU A 249 9.52 -12.15 -5.92
C GLU A 249 8.81 -13.49 -6.09
N GLU A 250 7.94 -13.62 -7.09
CA GLU A 250 7.19 -14.87 -7.31
C GLU A 250 8.07 -16.07 -7.64
N ALA A 251 9.25 -15.82 -8.22
CA ALA A 251 10.23 -16.86 -8.52
C ALA A 251 11.17 -17.13 -7.33
N ALA A 252 11.47 -16.10 -6.52
CA ALA A 252 12.38 -16.19 -5.39
C ALA A 252 11.71 -16.69 -4.09
N ASP A 253 10.43 -16.36 -3.90
CA ASP A 253 9.60 -16.70 -2.75
C ASP A 253 8.15 -17.01 -3.19
N PRO A 254 7.90 -18.21 -3.76
CA PRO A 254 6.57 -18.60 -4.22
C PRO A 254 5.56 -18.73 -3.06
N ALA A 255 6.03 -18.95 -1.82
CA ALA A 255 5.16 -19.04 -0.66
C ALA A 255 4.59 -17.66 -0.30
N LEU A 256 5.41 -16.60 -0.35
CA LEU A 256 4.94 -15.23 -0.17
C LEU A 256 3.98 -14.81 -1.29
N ALA A 257 4.25 -15.21 -2.54
CA ALA A 257 3.32 -14.94 -3.66
C ALA A 257 1.97 -15.65 -3.50
N ALA A 258 1.96 -16.89 -2.99
CA ALA A 258 0.71 -17.61 -2.67
C ALA A 258 -0.05 -16.92 -1.52
N PHE A 259 0.67 -16.50 -0.47
CA PHE A 259 0.10 -15.73 0.63
C PHE A 259 -0.52 -14.40 0.16
N ASP A 260 0.19 -13.68 -0.71
CA ASP A 260 -0.21 -12.38 -1.24
C ASP A 260 -1.35 -12.45 -2.28
N SER A 261 -1.57 -13.61 -2.92
CA SER A 261 -2.68 -13.85 -3.86
C SER A 261 -3.95 -14.38 -3.18
N ARG A 262 -3.87 -14.72 -1.90
CA ARG A 262 -4.97 -15.30 -1.10
C ARG A 262 -6.21 -14.41 -1.06
N TYR A 263 -7.39 -15.02 -1.14
CA TYR A 263 -8.66 -14.43 -0.76
C TYR A 263 -9.55 -15.48 -0.09
N GLU A 264 -10.57 -15.02 0.63
CA GLU A 264 -11.45 -15.88 1.40
C GLU A 264 -12.86 -16.01 0.79
N ARG A 265 -13.43 -17.21 0.86
CA ARG A 265 -14.83 -17.47 0.50
C ARG A 265 -15.63 -17.67 1.78
N CYS A 266 -16.27 -16.60 2.22
CA CYS A 266 -16.90 -16.50 3.53
C CYS A 266 -18.33 -17.02 3.53
N THR A 267 -18.58 -18.03 4.35
CA THR A 267 -19.93 -18.52 4.60
C THR A 267 -20.78 -17.41 5.23
N THR A 268 -21.90 -17.09 4.61
CA THR A 268 -22.91 -16.20 5.20
C THR A 268 -24.13 -17.00 5.64
N PRO A 269 -24.61 -16.82 6.89
CA PRO A 269 -25.83 -17.47 7.34
C PRO A 269 -27.05 -16.96 6.57
N ASN A 270 -28.08 -17.80 6.47
CA ASN A 270 -29.36 -17.37 5.92
C ASN A 270 -29.91 -16.18 6.74
N PRO A 271 -30.25 -15.04 6.11
CA PRO A 271 -30.77 -13.88 6.83
C PRO A 271 -32.13 -14.13 7.49
N THR A 272 -32.90 -15.11 7.01
CA THR A 272 -34.18 -15.51 7.61
C THR A 272 -33.94 -16.04 9.03
N GLY A 273 -34.53 -15.39 10.03
CA GLY A 273 -34.43 -15.78 11.44
C GLY A 273 -33.25 -15.17 12.20
N LEU A 274 -32.39 -14.39 11.55
CA LEU A 274 -31.38 -13.59 12.25
C LEU A 274 -32.01 -12.37 12.92
N ASP A 275 -31.52 -11.98 14.10
CA ASP A 275 -31.82 -10.67 14.69
C ASP A 275 -31.24 -9.52 13.85
N ALA A 276 -31.67 -8.28 14.11
CA ALA A 276 -31.28 -7.11 13.30
C ALA A 276 -29.75 -6.92 13.26
N LEU A 277 -29.08 -7.00 14.42
CA LEU A 277 -27.64 -6.81 14.52
C LEU A 277 -26.87 -7.88 13.74
N SER A 278 -27.34 -9.12 13.79
CA SER A 278 -26.74 -10.24 13.08
C SER A 278 -26.94 -10.13 11.58
N ARG A 279 -28.10 -9.63 11.12
CA ARG A 279 -28.30 -9.32 9.70
C ARG A 279 -27.32 -8.25 9.24
N ALA A 280 -27.15 -7.17 9.99
CA ALA A 280 -26.19 -6.12 9.67
C ALA A 280 -24.73 -6.63 9.64
N PHE A 281 -24.32 -7.42 10.62
CA PHE A 281 -22.95 -7.98 10.72
C PHE A 281 -22.60 -8.97 9.60
N TYR A 282 -23.53 -9.86 9.25
CA TYR A 282 -23.31 -10.89 8.24
C TYR A 282 -23.67 -10.46 6.81
N ALA A 283 -24.32 -9.30 6.66
CA ALA A 283 -24.57 -8.72 5.34
C ALA A 283 -23.26 -8.57 4.57
N SER A 284 -23.32 -9.03 3.33
CA SER A 284 -22.21 -8.92 2.40
C SER A 284 -22.32 -7.59 1.68
N ARG A 285 -21.20 -6.90 1.48
CA ARG A 285 -21.16 -5.54 0.93
C ARG A 285 -19.82 -5.32 0.26
N TRP A 286 -19.68 -4.23 -0.50
CA TRP A 286 -18.44 -3.84 -1.20
C TRP A 286 -17.36 -3.26 -0.28
N LEU A 287 -17.36 -3.66 1.00
CA LEU A 287 -16.32 -3.37 1.97
C LEU A 287 -15.27 -4.50 1.93
N SER A 288 -13.99 -4.17 1.83
CA SER A 288 -12.94 -5.18 1.95
C SER A 288 -12.91 -5.70 3.38
N GLN A 289 -13.24 -6.97 3.56
CA GLN A 289 -13.44 -7.56 4.88
C GLN A 289 -12.90 -8.99 4.93
N THR A 290 -12.53 -9.44 6.12
CA THR A 290 -12.26 -10.85 6.38
C THR A 290 -13.57 -11.65 6.48
N CYS A 291 -13.46 -12.97 6.50
CA CYS A 291 -14.54 -13.79 7.06
C CYS A 291 -14.75 -13.48 8.53
N ALA A 292 -15.90 -13.89 9.05
CA ALA A 292 -16.14 -13.89 10.49
C ALA A 292 -15.13 -14.82 11.16
N LEU A 293 -14.36 -14.28 12.08
CA LEU A 293 -13.35 -14.97 12.87
C LEU A 293 -13.81 -15.09 14.30
N PRO A 294 -13.48 -16.17 15.03
CA PRO A 294 -13.63 -16.16 16.48
C PRO A 294 -12.80 -15.03 17.06
N ILE A 295 -13.36 -14.25 17.99
CA ILE A 295 -12.65 -13.13 18.63
C ILE A 295 -11.39 -13.63 19.34
N GLY A 296 -11.45 -14.82 19.94
CA GLY A 296 -10.36 -15.36 20.74
C GLY A 296 -10.15 -14.55 22.01
N LYS A 297 -8.88 -14.28 22.35
CA LYS A 297 -8.48 -13.49 23.53
C LYS A 297 -7.46 -12.41 23.12
N PRO A 298 -7.87 -11.40 22.34
CA PRO A 298 -6.96 -10.34 21.93
C PRO A 298 -6.61 -9.47 23.15
N ARG A 299 -5.41 -8.90 23.15
CA ARG A 299 -5.00 -7.97 24.21
C ARG A 299 -5.42 -6.56 23.83
N LEU A 300 -6.22 -5.93 24.68
CA LEU A 300 -6.69 -4.55 24.51
C LEU A 300 -5.63 -3.59 25.08
N LEU A 301 -5.04 -2.76 24.23
CA LEU A 301 -3.91 -1.87 24.55
C LEU A 301 -4.41 -0.44 24.78
N ARG A 302 -4.97 -0.20 25.97
CA ARG A 302 -5.66 1.05 26.32
C ARG A 302 -4.72 2.22 26.58
N LYS A 303 -3.50 1.96 27.05
CA LYS A 303 -2.53 3.02 27.33
C LYS A 303 -1.53 3.17 26.19
N SER A 304 -1.05 4.40 26.00
CA SER A 304 0.01 4.77 25.05
C SER A 304 1.21 3.82 25.10
N ARG A 305 1.74 3.58 26.31
CA ARG A 305 2.89 2.68 26.54
C ARG A 305 2.57 1.23 26.19
N ASP A 306 1.37 0.74 26.49
CA ASP A 306 0.98 -0.63 26.15
C ASP A 306 0.97 -0.83 24.62
N GLY A 307 0.44 0.17 23.89
CA GLY A 307 0.42 0.20 22.43
C GLY A 307 1.81 0.22 21.80
N PHE A 308 2.72 1.04 22.34
CA PHE A 308 4.10 1.11 21.88
C PHE A 308 4.90 -0.15 22.24
N ASN A 309 4.85 -0.60 23.49
CA ASN A 309 5.56 -1.79 23.94
C ASN A 309 5.06 -3.07 23.26
N ALA A 310 3.79 -3.19 22.89
CA ALA A 310 3.34 -4.32 22.08
C ALA A 310 4.08 -4.38 20.73
N LYS A 311 4.28 -3.23 20.07
CA LYS A 311 5.04 -3.14 18.81
C LYS A 311 6.52 -3.48 19.02
N VAL A 312 7.12 -2.99 20.12
CA VAL A 312 8.49 -3.33 20.50
C VAL A 312 8.63 -4.82 20.79
N GLU A 313 7.75 -5.40 21.61
CA GLU A 313 7.73 -6.82 21.99
C GLU A 313 7.61 -7.74 20.77
N ALA A 314 6.77 -7.37 19.80
CA ALA A 314 6.60 -8.11 18.55
C ALA A 314 7.91 -8.19 17.73
N LEU A 315 8.81 -7.22 17.90
CA LEU A 315 10.08 -7.12 17.16
C LEU A 315 11.30 -7.59 17.98
N ILE A 316 11.35 -7.36 19.30
CA ILE A 316 12.53 -7.71 20.11
C ILE A 316 12.27 -8.83 21.12
N GLY A 317 11.01 -9.23 21.30
CA GLY A 317 10.61 -10.29 22.24
C GLY A 317 10.47 -9.85 23.69
N ALA A 318 10.58 -8.54 23.98
CA ALA A 318 10.42 -7.97 25.32
C ALA A 318 10.01 -6.48 25.27
N PRO A 319 9.30 -5.97 26.29
CA PRO A 319 8.99 -4.54 26.36
C PRO A 319 10.22 -3.72 26.74
N LEU A 320 10.19 -2.42 26.44
CA LEU A 320 11.06 -1.46 27.12
C LEU A 320 10.54 -1.21 28.52
N SER A 321 11.44 -1.03 29.50
CA SER A 321 11.04 -0.62 30.83
C SER A 321 10.51 0.82 30.82
N ASP A 322 9.64 1.14 31.76
CA ASP A 322 9.15 2.51 31.95
C ASP A 322 10.30 3.51 32.10
N SER A 323 11.32 3.16 32.89
CA SER A 323 12.51 3.98 33.08
C SER A 323 13.31 4.23 31.79
N ALA A 324 13.29 3.29 30.84
CA ALA A 324 13.97 3.43 29.56
C ALA A 324 13.21 4.41 28.65
N ILE A 325 11.88 4.33 28.64
CA ILE A 325 11.01 5.27 27.93
C ILE A 325 11.11 6.67 28.56
N ASP A 326 11.06 6.77 29.89
CA ASP A 326 11.13 8.04 30.64
C ASP A 326 12.45 8.79 30.42
N LYS A 327 13.54 8.06 30.15
CA LYS A 327 14.83 8.67 29.81
C LYS A 327 14.79 9.41 28.47
N GLY A 328 13.89 9.04 27.56
CA GLY A 328 13.74 9.68 26.25
C GLY A 328 14.98 9.59 25.35
N ASP A 329 15.82 8.57 25.54
CA ASP A 329 17.05 8.36 24.76
C ASP A 329 16.80 7.41 23.57
N PRO A 330 16.59 7.91 22.34
CA PRO A 330 16.25 7.06 21.19
C PRO A 330 17.37 6.08 20.79
N GLU A 331 18.59 6.31 21.29
CA GLU A 331 19.77 5.48 21.04
C GLU A 331 20.08 4.52 22.20
N LEU A 332 19.14 4.35 23.14
CA LEU A 332 19.31 3.42 24.26
C LEU A 332 19.70 2.00 23.75
N PRO A 333 20.55 1.25 24.48
CA PRO A 333 20.90 -0.11 24.09
C PRO A 333 19.68 -1.03 24.05
N LEU A 334 19.49 -1.73 22.93
CA LEU A 334 18.39 -2.68 22.72
C LEU A 334 18.92 -4.12 22.81
N ASP A 335 18.28 -4.96 23.62
CA ASP A 335 18.65 -6.37 23.81
C ASP A 335 17.87 -7.29 22.86
N PHE A 336 18.52 -7.71 21.78
CA PHE A 336 17.94 -8.60 20.76
C PHE A 336 18.04 -10.09 21.11
N SER A 337 18.52 -10.47 22.29
CA SER A 337 18.71 -11.88 22.67
C SER A 337 17.43 -12.73 22.61
N ARG A 338 16.26 -12.09 22.67
CA ARG A 338 14.93 -12.73 22.60
C ARG A 338 14.15 -12.42 21.33
N ALA A 339 14.77 -11.73 20.36
CA ALA A 339 14.12 -11.34 19.12
C ALA A 339 13.60 -12.59 18.38
N PRO A 340 12.34 -12.60 17.92
CA PRO A 340 11.83 -13.70 17.11
C PRO A 340 12.55 -13.75 15.76
N ARG A 341 12.68 -14.93 15.17
CA ARG A 341 13.07 -15.03 13.75
C ARG A 341 11.86 -14.73 12.90
N LEU A 342 11.89 -13.58 12.22
CA LEU A 342 10.79 -13.11 11.39
C LEU A 342 11.05 -13.44 9.93
N LYS A 343 9.97 -13.81 9.22
CA LYS A 343 9.95 -13.98 7.77
C LYS A 343 9.46 -12.71 7.08
N LEU A 344 8.45 -12.07 7.66
CA LEU A 344 7.79 -10.90 7.11
C LEU A 344 7.41 -9.91 8.21
N ILE A 345 7.67 -8.64 7.96
CA ILE A 345 7.16 -7.50 8.73
C ILE A 345 6.34 -6.64 7.79
N TYR A 346 5.08 -6.43 8.12
CA TYR A 346 4.26 -5.36 7.57
C TYR A 346 4.14 -4.25 8.59
N LEU A 347 4.46 -3.03 8.17
CA LEU A 347 4.17 -1.83 8.95
C LEU A 347 3.41 -0.84 8.08
N SER A 348 2.16 -0.65 8.41
CA SER A 348 1.30 0.37 7.82
C SER A 348 1.06 1.44 8.87
N SER A 349 1.29 2.70 8.52
CA SER A 349 1.06 3.84 9.40
C SER A 349 0.61 5.04 8.58
N LEU A 350 -0.15 5.97 9.17
CA LEU A 350 -0.39 7.25 8.52
C LEU A 350 0.89 8.08 8.51
N GLU A 351 1.61 8.06 9.63
CA GLU A 351 2.85 8.80 9.84
C GLU A 351 3.91 7.88 10.46
N PHE A 352 5.15 7.99 10.00
CA PHE A 352 6.32 7.43 10.63
C PHE A 352 7.33 8.55 10.87
N LYS A 353 7.33 9.10 12.08
CA LYS A 353 8.15 10.25 12.43
C LYS A 353 9.58 9.87 12.79
N ALA A 354 10.55 10.67 12.35
CA ALA A 354 11.93 10.60 12.78
C ALA A 354 12.07 11.19 14.20
N ASP A 355 11.31 10.68 15.16
CA ASP A 355 11.34 11.07 16.57
C ASP A 355 11.78 9.88 17.44
N PHE A 356 11.55 9.90 18.76
CA PHE A 356 11.98 8.77 19.60
C PHE A 356 11.28 7.48 19.22
N SER A 357 9.96 7.54 19.02
CA SER A 357 9.13 6.39 18.70
C SER A 357 9.55 5.77 17.37
N GLY A 358 9.70 6.59 16.32
CA GLY A 358 10.14 6.07 15.02
C GLY A 358 11.58 5.62 15.01
N ARG A 359 12.49 6.30 15.72
CA ARG A 359 13.88 5.84 15.80
C ARG A 359 14.02 4.49 16.50
N ILE A 360 13.28 4.24 17.58
CA ILE A 360 13.27 2.92 18.22
C ILE A 360 12.74 1.85 17.26
N ILE A 361 11.59 2.09 16.61
CA ILE A 361 10.98 1.13 15.68
C ILE A 361 11.89 0.87 14.47
N GLU A 362 12.53 1.91 13.92
CA GLU A 362 13.50 1.80 12.83
C GLU A 362 14.69 0.92 13.21
N ARG A 363 15.28 1.11 14.40
CA ARG A 363 16.40 0.29 14.89
C ARG A 363 15.99 -1.18 15.08
N LEU A 364 14.75 -1.43 15.49
CA LEU A 364 14.19 -2.78 15.61
C LEU A 364 13.99 -3.43 14.23
N ILE A 365 13.44 -2.71 13.26
CA ILE A 365 13.27 -3.19 11.89
C ILE A 365 14.62 -3.46 11.23
N ARG A 366 15.59 -2.56 11.42
CA ARG A 366 16.97 -2.68 10.93
C ARG A 366 17.62 -3.99 11.35
N HIS A 367 17.42 -4.43 12.59
CA HIS A 367 17.92 -5.72 13.07
C HIS A 367 17.38 -6.88 12.22
N HIS A 368 16.06 -6.93 12.02
CA HIS A 368 15.42 -7.98 11.22
C HIS A 368 15.79 -7.91 9.74
N ALA A 369 15.90 -6.71 9.20
CA ALA A 369 16.33 -6.48 7.84
C ALA A 369 17.76 -7.00 7.60
N ALA A 370 18.68 -6.77 8.54
CA ALA A 370 20.03 -7.31 8.49
C ALA A 370 20.09 -8.85 8.53
N LEU A 371 19.07 -9.50 9.11
CA LEU A 371 18.91 -10.96 9.12
C LEU A 371 18.22 -11.50 7.87
N GLY A 372 17.85 -10.65 6.91
CA GLY A 372 17.20 -11.03 5.66
C GLY A 372 15.67 -11.10 5.71
N THR A 373 15.04 -10.66 6.81
CA THR A 373 13.57 -10.58 6.93
C THR A 373 13.00 -9.67 5.84
N LYS A 374 11.91 -10.06 5.17
CA LYS A 374 11.20 -9.15 4.26
C LYS A 374 10.47 -8.10 5.08
N VAL A 375 10.63 -6.82 4.75
CA VAL A 375 9.95 -5.72 5.44
C VAL A 375 9.20 -4.89 4.42
N ARG A 376 7.91 -4.62 4.68
CA ARG A 376 7.01 -3.84 3.84
C ARG A 376 6.45 -2.68 4.66
N ILE A 377 6.90 -1.47 4.36
CA ILE A 377 6.51 -0.24 5.07
C ILE A 377 5.63 0.60 4.14
N LEU A 378 4.42 0.93 4.58
CA LEU A 378 3.48 1.80 3.88
C LEU A 378 3.16 3.02 4.74
N VAL A 379 3.50 4.21 4.24
CA VAL A 379 3.30 5.52 4.90
C VAL A 379 2.56 6.49 3.96
N THR A 380 2.14 7.65 4.47
CA THR A 380 1.50 8.69 3.63
C THR A 380 2.50 9.78 3.25
N ASP A 381 2.76 9.92 1.95
CA ASP A 381 3.69 10.91 1.35
C ASP A 381 3.47 12.34 1.88
N VAL A 382 2.22 12.83 1.84
CA VAL A 382 1.92 14.24 2.16
C VAL A 382 2.11 14.63 3.63
N LEU A 383 2.28 13.64 4.52
CA LEU A 383 2.46 13.87 5.95
C LEU A 383 3.91 13.72 6.39
N GLU A 384 4.74 13.00 5.64
CA GLU A 384 6.16 12.88 5.94
C GLU A 384 6.93 14.19 5.65
N ARG A 385 8.06 14.34 6.34
CA ARG A 385 8.95 15.50 6.30
C ARG A 385 10.36 15.05 5.95
N ASP A 386 11.21 16.00 5.61
CA ASP A 386 12.59 15.73 5.17
C ASP A 386 13.36 14.77 6.09
N LYS A 387 13.19 14.86 7.42
CA LYS A 387 13.85 13.94 8.37
C LYS A 387 13.19 12.56 8.41
N ASP A 388 11.87 12.51 8.34
CA ASP A 388 11.08 11.26 8.26
C ASP A 388 11.48 10.47 7.01
N ASP A 389 11.48 11.14 5.86
CA ASP A 389 11.89 10.62 4.57
C ASP A 389 13.35 10.15 4.61
N ALA A 390 14.26 10.98 5.14
CA ALA A 390 15.66 10.62 5.25
C ALA A 390 15.88 9.38 6.12
N LEU A 391 15.12 9.22 7.21
CA LEU A 391 15.17 8.04 8.08
C LEU A 391 14.77 6.77 7.32
N LEU A 392 13.61 6.79 6.65
CA LEU A 392 13.06 5.63 5.94
C LEU A 392 13.82 5.30 4.65
N HIS A 393 14.19 6.31 3.86
CA HIS A 393 14.96 6.14 2.63
C HIS A 393 16.34 5.56 2.92
N ARG A 394 16.99 5.99 4.00
CA ARG A 394 18.27 5.42 4.44
C ARG A 394 18.13 3.97 4.85
N LEU A 395 17.07 3.62 5.59
CA LEU A 395 16.78 2.23 5.96
C LEU A 395 16.59 1.35 4.70
N ALA A 396 15.75 1.79 3.76
CA ALA A 396 15.48 1.05 2.51
C ALA A 396 16.71 0.96 1.58
N ALA A 397 17.56 1.99 1.55
CA ALA A 397 18.78 1.99 0.75
C ALA A 397 19.87 1.06 1.31
N GLU A 398 19.94 0.94 2.64
CA GLU A 398 20.88 0.06 3.31
C GLU A 398 20.44 -1.41 3.25
N PHE A 399 19.14 -1.67 3.35
CA PHE A 399 18.55 -3.00 3.31
C PHE A 399 17.48 -3.10 2.22
N PRO A 400 17.81 -3.55 1.00
CA PRO A 400 16.83 -3.61 -0.09
C PRO A 400 15.72 -4.66 0.08
N ASN A 401 15.79 -5.48 1.12
CA ASN A 401 14.67 -6.29 1.61
C ASN A 401 13.65 -5.48 2.46
N VAL A 402 13.94 -4.20 2.75
CA VAL A 402 12.99 -3.21 3.23
C VAL A 402 12.41 -2.47 2.03
N GLN A 403 11.18 -2.80 1.69
CA GLN A 403 10.39 -2.14 0.66
C GLN A 403 9.58 -1.03 1.33
N LEU A 404 9.72 0.18 0.81
CA LEU A 404 8.95 1.35 1.24
C LEU A 404 7.99 1.75 0.12
N GLN A 405 6.72 1.98 0.48
CA GLN A 405 5.73 2.60 -0.36
C GLN A 405 5.23 3.88 0.30
N GLU A 406 5.37 4.99 -0.41
CA GLU A 406 4.85 6.30 -0.04
C GLU A 406 3.47 6.45 -0.72
N TYR A 407 2.39 6.35 0.05
CA TYR A 407 1.04 6.50 -0.45
C TYR A 407 0.76 7.94 -0.83
N ARG A 408 0.30 8.15 -2.06
CA ARG A 408 -0.21 9.43 -2.53
C ARG A 408 -1.43 9.22 -3.39
N TRP A 409 -2.56 9.78 -2.97
CA TRP A 409 -3.72 9.91 -3.84
C TRP A 409 -3.49 11.08 -4.80
N ARG A 410 -3.91 10.92 -6.05
CA ARG A 410 -3.82 11.97 -7.07
C ARG A 410 -5.19 12.15 -7.70
N ALA A 411 -5.58 13.40 -7.90
CA ALA A 411 -6.78 13.69 -8.66
C ALA A 411 -6.61 13.25 -10.12
N ASP A 412 -7.71 12.81 -10.72
CA ASP A 412 -7.75 12.49 -12.14
C ASP A 412 -7.38 13.72 -12.99
N HIS A 413 -6.74 13.50 -14.14
CA HIS A 413 -6.39 14.62 -15.02
C HIS A 413 -7.65 15.33 -15.51
N GLY A 414 -7.70 16.65 -15.38
CA GLY A 414 -8.88 17.45 -15.70
C GLY A 414 -9.96 17.49 -14.61
N ALA A 415 -9.73 16.84 -13.45
CA ALA A 415 -10.67 16.91 -12.33
C ALA A 415 -10.89 18.35 -11.84
N PRO A 416 -12.08 18.65 -11.29
CA PRO A 416 -12.39 19.94 -10.66
C PRO A 416 -11.36 20.40 -9.61
N ILE A 417 -11.29 21.71 -9.35
CA ILE A 417 -10.27 22.31 -8.46
C ILE A 417 -10.36 21.76 -7.03
N ASP A 418 -11.56 21.56 -6.50
CA ASP A 418 -11.80 20.95 -5.18
C ASP A 418 -11.26 19.52 -5.10
N GLU A 419 -11.42 18.74 -6.17
CA GLU A 419 -10.86 17.39 -6.26
C GLU A 419 -9.33 17.42 -6.39
N GLN A 420 -8.77 18.40 -7.12
CA GLN A 420 -7.33 18.65 -7.15
C GLN A 420 -6.76 19.06 -5.78
N ILE A 421 -7.50 19.83 -4.98
CA ILE A 421 -7.09 20.19 -3.62
C ILE A 421 -7.17 18.97 -2.69
N SER A 422 -8.16 18.10 -2.90
CA SER A 422 -8.37 16.89 -2.09
C SER A 422 -7.16 15.95 -2.07
N GLN A 423 -6.24 16.04 -3.03
CA GLN A 423 -5.00 15.28 -3.02
C GLN A 423 -4.05 15.61 -1.87
N LEU A 424 -4.25 16.75 -1.20
CA LEU A 424 -3.52 17.13 0.01
C LEU A 424 -4.16 16.54 1.28
N HIS A 425 -5.35 15.97 1.17
CA HIS A 425 -6.18 15.53 2.31
C HIS A 425 -6.58 14.05 2.26
N LYS A 426 -6.69 13.46 1.06
CA LYS A 426 -6.96 12.03 0.87
C LYS A 426 -5.67 11.23 1.12
N VAL A 427 -5.60 10.61 2.30
CA VAL A 427 -4.41 9.96 2.85
C VAL A 427 -4.63 8.47 3.10
N HIS A 428 -3.54 7.74 3.32
CA HIS A 428 -3.59 6.35 3.78
C HIS A 428 -3.69 6.31 5.31
N HIS A 429 -4.83 5.84 5.82
CA HIS A 429 -5.11 5.90 7.26
C HIS A 429 -5.12 4.53 7.96
N VAL A 430 -4.66 3.45 7.31
CA VAL A 430 -4.56 2.11 7.94
C VAL A 430 -3.33 2.08 8.84
N LYS A 431 -3.51 1.72 10.12
CA LYS A 431 -2.40 1.46 11.05
C LYS A 431 -2.41 0.00 11.45
N MET A 432 -1.35 -0.69 11.07
CA MET A 432 -1.19 -2.10 11.40
C MET A 432 0.28 -2.48 11.40
N LEU A 433 0.74 -3.10 12.48
CA LEU A 433 1.98 -3.86 12.51
C LEU A 433 1.65 -5.34 12.50
N ALA A 434 2.08 -6.07 11.47
CA ALA A 434 2.04 -7.53 11.43
C ALA A 434 3.46 -8.09 11.35
N THR A 435 3.79 -9.03 12.24
CA THR A 435 5.03 -9.80 12.19
C THR A 435 4.67 -11.27 12.00
N LEU A 436 5.19 -11.89 10.93
CA LEU A 436 5.08 -13.33 10.71
C LEU A 436 6.42 -13.98 11.02
N ALA A 437 6.42 -14.87 12.01
CA ALA A 437 7.62 -15.52 12.52
C ALA A 437 7.79 -16.94 11.97
N ASP A 438 9.02 -17.47 12.03
CA ASP A 438 9.32 -18.88 11.78
C ASP A 438 8.51 -19.82 12.69
N ASP A 439 8.43 -19.47 13.98
CA ASP A 439 7.48 -20.08 14.92
C ASP A 439 6.18 -19.26 14.92
N PRO A 440 5.07 -19.77 14.35
CA PRO A 440 3.84 -19.00 14.22
C PRO A 440 3.27 -18.47 15.55
N ARG A 441 3.63 -19.09 16.69
CA ARG A 441 3.22 -18.62 18.03
C ARG A 441 3.88 -17.30 18.45
N ARG A 442 4.94 -16.90 17.74
CA ARG A 442 5.64 -15.63 17.92
C ARG A 442 5.15 -14.55 16.94
N SER A 443 4.26 -14.88 16.01
CA SER A 443 3.63 -13.91 15.11
C SER A 443 2.67 -13.00 15.85
N ARG A 444 2.58 -11.72 15.46
CA ARG A 444 1.70 -10.72 16.06
C ARG A 444 1.03 -9.86 15.00
N ALA A 445 -0.20 -9.45 15.27
CA ALA A 445 -0.87 -8.38 14.52
C ALA A 445 -1.39 -7.34 15.51
N ILE A 446 -0.97 -6.09 15.36
CA ILE A 446 -1.36 -4.96 16.21
C ILE A 446 -2.04 -3.94 15.33
N ILE A 447 -3.32 -3.67 15.61
CA ILE A 447 -4.19 -2.79 14.81
C ILE A 447 -4.81 -1.76 15.74
N GLY A 448 -4.93 -0.51 15.29
CA GLY A 448 -5.55 0.55 16.10
C GLY A 448 -5.39 1.93 15.50
N GLY A 449 -5.47 2.96 16.34
CA GLY A 449 -5.37 4.35 15.89
C GLY A 449 -3.95 4.95 15.99
N ARG A 450 -3.03 4.31 16.73
CA ARG A 450 -1.73 4.91 17.03
C ARG A 450 -0.73 4.82 15.87
N ASN A 451 -0.22 5.98 15.45
CA ASN A 451 0.90 6.08 14.52
C ASN A 451 2.25 5.80 15.19
N ILE A 452 3.30 5.75 14.38
CA ILE A 452 4.68 5.75 14.85
C ILE A 452 5.12 7.21 15.03
N HIS A 453 4.72 7.80 16.16
CA HIS A 453 4.99 9.20 16.52
C HIS A 453 4.89 9.38 18.04
N ASP A 454 5.83 10.13 18.63
CA ASP A 454 5.94 10.53 20.03
C ASP A 454 4.67 11.11 20.64
N GLY A 455 3.82 11.78 19.87
CA GLY A 455 2.54 12.28 20.38
C GLY A 455 1.57 11.19 20.83
N PHE A 456 1.77 9.95 20.38
CA PHE A 456 1.01 8.78 20.84
C PHE A 456 1.66 8.07 22.03
N LEU A 457 2.88 8.44 22.41
CA LEU A 457 3.65 7.82 23.50
C LEU A 457 3.81 8.74 24.71
N PHE A 458 4.16 10.00 24.48
CA PHE A 458 4.48 10.98 25.51
C PHE A 458 3.36 11.99 25.72
N HIS A 459 3.22 12.49 26.95
CA HIS A 459 2.26 13.56 27.25
C HIS A 459 2.77 14.94 26.87
N GLN A 460 4.08 15.10 26.78
CA GLN A 460 4.78 16.32 26.43
C GLN A 460 5.95 15.98 25.51
N PRO A 461 6.34 16.89 24.61
CA PRO A 461 7.48 16.65 23.74
C PRO A 461 8.74 16.46 24.58
N ILE A 462 9.56 15.48 24.19
CA ILE A 462 10.85 15.22 24.79
C ILE A 462 11.95 16.04 24.09
N ASP A 463 13.07 16.28 24.78
CA ASP A 463 14.22 17.00 24.22
C ASP A 463 15.11 16.05 23.41
N LEU A 464 15.02 16.15 22.09
CA LEU A 464 15.84 15.44 21.12
C LEU A 464 16.89 16.34 20.47
N SER A 465 17.19 17.53 21.02
CA SER A 465 18.11 18.50 20.43
C SER A 465 19.55 17.98 20.23
N ARG A 466 19.93 16.94 20.97
CA ARG A 466 21.18 16.19 20.81
C ARG A 466 21.25 15.37 19.52
N TYR A 467 20.11 15.03 18.93
CA TYR A 467 19.97 14.18 17.75
C TYR A 467 19.46 15.03 16.58
N PRO A 468 20.35 15.73 15.83
CA PRO A 468 19.95 16.70 14.81
C PRO A 468 19.14 16.09 13.65
N ASP A 469 19.33 14.79 13.41
CA ASP A 469 18.60 14.01 12.40
C ASP A 469 17.17 13.64 12.84
N LEU A 470 16.81 13.90 14.11
CA LEU A 470 15.47 13.62 14.63
C LEU A 470 14.65 14.90 14.82
N GLU A 471 13.33 14.74 14.83
CA GLU A 471 12.38 15.83 14.99
C GLU A 471 12.42 16.41 16.41
N GLN A 472 12.55 17.73 16.50
CA GLN A 472 12.49 18.46 17.77
C GLN A 472 11.22 19.27 17.82
N TYR A 473 10.27 18.80 18.62
CA TYR A 473 9.03 19.51 18.87
C TYR A 473 9.23 20.61 19.93
N GLY A 474 8.66 21.81 19.71
CA GLY A 474 8.68 22.88 20.72
C GLY A 474 9.55 24.12 20.42
N LYS A 475 10.11 24.25 19.21
CA LYS A 475 10.75 25.50 18.73
C LYS A 475 10.23 25.90 17.36
N THR A 476 9.06 26.52 17.28
CA THR A 476 8.67 27.22 16.06
C THR A 476 8.05 28.57 16.39
N ASP A 477 8.84 29.62 16.19
CA ASP A 477 8.35 30.95 15.84
C ASP A 477 7.87 30.90 14.37
N GLY A 478 6.71 30.28 14.11
CA GLY A 478 6.17 30.22 12.74
C GLY A 478 5.11 29.13 12.50
N LEU A 479 4.45 29.23 11.34
CA LEU A 479 3.52 28.23 10.79
C LEU A 479 4.29 26.99 10.31
N SER A 480 4.77 26.18 11.23
CA SER A 480 5.26 24.84 10.91
C SER A 480 4.13 23.83 11.07
N LEU A 481 3.94 22.95 10.08
CA LEU A 481 3.06 21.78 10.18
C LEU A 481 3.68 20.65 11.02
N ASN A 482 4.90 20.83 11.55
CA ASN A 482 5.55 19.92 12.49
C ASN A 482 5.09 20.22 13.93
N TYR A 483 3.80 20.03 14.19
CA TYR A 483 3.20 20.32 15.49
C TYR A 483 3.18 19.07 16.38
N TYR A 484 3.36 19.28 17.68
CA TYR A 484 3.16 18.22 18.67
C TYR A 484 1.72 18.23 19.15
N SER A 485 1.10 17.06 19.22
CA SER A 485 -0.15 16.85 19.95
C SER A 485 -0.05 15.57 20.73
N ASN A 486 -0.64 15.55 21.92
CA ASN A 486 -0.76 14.34 22.71
C ASN A 486 -2.10 13.68 22.37
N TRP A 487 -2.06 12.44 21.88
CA TRP A 487 -3.24 11.69 21.46
C TRP A 487 -3.57 10.57 22.44
N SER A 488 -4.84 10.54 22.86
CA SER A 488 -5.41 9.38 23.56
C SER A 488 -6.08 8.48 22.54
N ASP A 489 -5.56 7.26 22.41
CA ASP A 489 -6.01 6.30 21.39
C ASP A 489 -5.99 4.87 21.94
N PHE A 490 -6.29 3.88 21.11
CA PHE A 490 -6.43 2.46 21.44
C PHE A 490 -5.85 1.56 20.34
N ASP A 491 -5.20 0.46 20.75
CA ASP A 491 -4.77 -0.62 19.84
C ASP A 491 -5.27 -1.97 20.36
N ILE A 492 -5.31 -2.96 19.48
CA ILE A 492 -5.63 -4.36 19.77
C ILE A 492 -4.48 -5.23 19.26
N GLU A 493 -3.95 -6.11 20.11
CA GLU A 493 -2.99 -7.14 19.70
C GLU A 493 -3.68 -8.50 19.56
N PHE A 494 -3.43 -9.14 18.42
CA PHE A 494 -3.75 -10.53 18.13
C PHE A 494 -2.46 -11.36 18.11
N ALA A 495 -2.51 -12.54 18.70
CA ALA A 495 -1.40 -13.49 18.79
C ALA A 495 -1.77 -14.91 18.35
N ASP A 496 -3.04 -15.16 18.02
CA ASP A 496 -3.47 -16.43 17.44
C ASP A 496 -2.91 -16.56 16.00
N PRO A 497 -2.17 -17.63 15.67
CA PRO A 497 -1.48 -17.73 14.38
C PRO A 497 -2.39 -17.56 13.16
N ALA A 498 -3.56 -18.22 13.16
CA ALA A 498 -4.49 -18.16 12.03
C ALA A 498 -5.08 -16.76 11.88
N THR A 499 -5.42 -16.12 12.99
CA THR A 499 -5.91 -14.73 13.00
C THR A 499 -4.85 -13.75 12.50
N VAL A 500 -3.61 -13.87 12.99
CA VAL A 500 -2.49 -13.00 12.56
C VAL A 500 -2.19 -13.16 11.07
N GLU A 501 -2.15 -14.41 10.58
CA GLU A 501 -1.92 -14.70 9.17
C GLU A 501 -3.03 -14.12 8.28
N MET A 502 -4.30 -14.28 8.68
CA MET A 502 -5.43 -13.70 7.93
C MET A 502 -5.40 -12.18 7.91
N LEU A 503 -5.09 -11.53 9.03
CA LEU A 503 -4.99 -10.07 9.10
C LEU A 503 -3.84 -9.56 8.22
N ALA A 504 -2.68 -10.24 8.24
CA ALA A 504 -1.54 -9.88 7.41
C ALA A 504 -1.83 -10.11 5.92
N ALA A 505 -2.55 -11.18 5.56
CA ALA A 505 -2.98 -11.45 4.18
C ALA A 505 -4.03 -10.45 3.71
N HIS A 506 -4.88 -9.94 4.62
CA HIS A 506 -5.79 -8.86 4.27
C HIS A 506 -5.02 -7.56 4.02
N LEU A 507 -4.03 -7.21 4.84
CA LEU A 507 -3.20 -6.03 4.61
C LEU A 507 -2.40 -6.10 3.29
N SER A 508 -2.04 -7.31 2.84
CA SER A 508 -1.32 -7.49 1.57
C SER A 508 -2.12 -7.02 0.35
N THR A 509 -3.46 -7.00 0.40
CA THR A 509 -4.27 -6.47 -0.70
C THR A 509 -4.06 -4.96 -0.90
N VAL A 510 -3.82 -4.21 0.19
CA VAL A 510 -3.48 -2.78 0.15
C VAL A 510 -2.03 -2.57 -0.30
N TRP A 511 -1.11 -3.43 0.15
CA TRP A 511 0.28 -3.40 -0.29
C TRP A 511 0.41 -3.61 -1.81
N LEU A 512 -0.41 -4.50 -2.36
CA LEU A 512 -0.46 -4.86 -3.78
C LEU A 512 -1.57 -4.12 -4.54
N ARG A 513 -1.97 -2.93 -4.08
CA ARG A 513 -2.89 -2.07 -4.82
C ARG A 513 -2.34 -1.70 -6.20
N ASP A 514 -3.24 -1.28 -7.10
CA ASP A 514 -2.83 -0.66 -8.36
C ASP A 514 -2.14 0.67 -8.08
N ALA A 515 -0.92 0.82 -8.62
CA ALA A 515 -0.09 1.98 -8.33
C ALA A 515 -0.57 3.29 -8.98
N ASP A 516 -1.48 3.22 -9.95
CA ASP A 516 -2.03 4.39 -10.63
C ASP A 516 -3.38 4.81 -10.03
N THR A 517 -4.21 3.85 -9.61
CA THR A 517 -5.56 4.13 -9.07
C THR A 517 -5.67 3.98 -7.55
N ASN A 518 -4.67 3.40 -6.88
CA ASN A 518 -4.70 3.00 -5.47
C ASN A 518 -5.79 1.96 -5.11
N LEU A 519 -6.48 1.39 -6.10
CA LEU A 519 -7.46 0.34 -5.87
C LEU A 519 -6.81 -0.93 -5.32
N ALA A 520 -7.43 -1.52 -4.30
CA ALA A 520 -7.08 -2.83 -3.79
C ALA A 520 -8.13 -3.86 -4.21
N ARG A 521 -7.71 -5.12 -4.39
CA ARG A 521 -8.65 -6.22 -4.66
C ARG A 521 -9.44 -6.57 -3.38
N PRO A 522 -10.70 -7.03 -3.50
CA PRO A 522 -11.45 -7.55 -2.35
C PRO A 522 -10.73 -8.74 -1.71
N PHE A 523 -10.63 -8.74 -0.38
CA PHE A 523 -10.03 -9.88 0.33
C PHE A 523 -10.99 -11.06 0.50
N SER A 524 -12.30 -10.85 0.41
CA SER A 524 -13.27 -11.94 0.52
C SER A 524 -14.48 -11.80 -0.39
N ILE A 525 -15.14 -12.93 -0.63
CA ILE A 525 -16.46 -13.01 -1.26
C ILE A 525 -17.41 -13.85 -0.42
N PRO A 526 -18.72 -13.52 -0.38
CA PRO A 526 -19.68 -14.33 0.34
C PRO A 526 -20.04 -15.59 -0.44
N VAL A 527 -20.23 -16.70 0.27
CA VAL A 527 -20.78 -17.97 -0.25
C VAL A 527 -21.93 -18.43 0.62
N ARG A 528 -22.88 -19.14 0.00
CA ARG A 528 -24.05 -19.68 0.72
C ARG A 528 -23.60 -20.70 1.74
N SER A 529 -24.24 -20.70 2.91
CA SER A 529 -24.06 -21.71 3.93
C SER A 529 -25.41 -22.18 4.46
N ASP A 530 -25.56 -23.50 4.56
CA ASP A 530 -26.65 -24.16 5.30
C ASP A 530 -26.25 -24.42 6.77
N GLY A 531 -25.05 -23.98 7.17
CA GLY A 531 -24.45 -24.25 8.47
C GLY A 531 -24.88 -23.28 9.58
N ALA A 532 -24.64 -23.72 10.83
CA ALA A 532 -24.98 -22.96 12.02
C ALA A 532 -24.15 -21.67 12.18
N ARG A 533 -24.78 -20.64 12.75
CA ARG A 533 -24.18 -19.35 13.10
C ARG A 533 -23.05 -19.54 14.13
N PRO A 534 -21.82 -19.08 13.85
CA PRO A 534 -20.79 -18.98 14.89
C PRO A 534 -21.12 -17.83 15.86
N SER A 535 -20.96 -18.07 17.17
CA SER A 535 -21.10 -17.04 18.21
C SER A 535 -19.74 -16.45 18.59
N GLY A 536 -19.71 -15.19 19.03
CA GLY A 536 -18.47 -14.56 19.52
C GLY A 536 -17.47 -14.27 18.41
N THR A 537 -17.95 -13.69 17.31
CA THR A 537 -17.15 -13.42 16.12
C THR A 537 -16.82 -11.95 15.93
N ALA A 538 -15.69 -11.68 15.28
CA ALA A 538 -15.30 -10.37 14.76
C ALA A 538 -14.97 -10.45 13.28
N ARG A 539 -14.95 -9.29 12.61
CA ARG A 539 -14.47 -9.13 11.23
C ARG A 539 -13.55 -7.93 11.19
N HIS A 540 -12.42 -8.10 10.52
CA HIS A 540 -11.56 -6.97 10.17
C HIS A 540 -11.99 -6.43 8.82
N PHE A 541 -11.95 -5.11 8.66
CA PHE A 541 -12.27 -4.43 7.42
C PHE A 541 -11.21 -3.38 7.08
N ILE A 542 -11.08 -3.08 5.79
CA ILE A 542 -10.31 -1.97 5.26
C ILE A 542 -11.25 -1.23 4.31
N SER A 543 -11.32 0.09 4.46
CA SER A 543 -12.17 0.95 3.64
C SER A 543 -11.33 1.93 2.84
N VAL A 544 -11.81 2.24 1.64
CA VAL A 544 -11.34 3.30 0.78
C VAL A 544 -12.59 4.09 0.37
N PRO A 545 -13.06 5.06 1.19
CA PRO A 545 -14.42 5.59 1.08
C PRO A 545 -14.82 6.12 -0.31
N TYR A 546 -13.85 6.74 -1.00
CA TYR A 546 -14.05 7.29 -2.34
C TYR A 546 -14.04 6.24 -3.47
N GLU A 547 -13.67 4.99 -3.18
CA GLU A 547 -13.64 3.87 -4.13
C GLU A 547 -14.56 2.70 -3.77
N ASP A 548 -14.92 2.55 -2.49
CA ASP A 548 -15.83 1.50 -2.00
C ASP A 548 -17.29 1.98 -1.85
N GLY A 549 -17.56 3.23 -2.22
CA GLY A 549 -18.91 3.81 -2.17
C GLY A 549 -19.40 4.10 -0.75
N HIS A 550 -18.49 4.47 0.16
CA HIS A 550 -18.81 4.70 1.58
C HIS A 550 -19.32 3.45 2.31
N ALA A 551 -18.84 2.27 1.91
CA ALA A 551 -19.34 1.00 2.43
C ALA A 551 -19.11 0.83 3.96
N LEU A 552 -18.14 1.56 4.52
CA LEU A 552 -17.91 1.59 5.96
C LEU A 552 -18.97 2.41 6.68
N GLU A 553 -19.29 3.59 6.18
CA GLU A 553 -20.29 4.48 6.73
C GLU A 553 -21.67 3.81 6.72
N ASP A 554 -22.06 3.20 5.60
CA ASP A 554 -23.29 2.42 5.48
C ASP A 554 -23.33 1.27 6.50
N TYR A 555 -22.21 0.57 6.68
CA TYR A 555 -22.12 -0.51 7.66
C TYR A 555 -22.32 0.01 9.09
N PHE A 556 -21.72 1.15 9.44
CA PHE A 556 -21.89 1.77 10.75
C PHE A 556 -23.33 2.22 10.99
N VAL A 557 -24.00 2.82 10.00
CA VAL A 557 -25.41 3.22 10.10
C VAL A 557 -26.29 1.98 10.36
N GLU A 558 -26.11 0.90 9.60
CA GLU A 558 -26.86 -0.33 9.83
C GLU A 558 -26.64 -0.94 11.23
N LEU A 559 -25.41 -0.88 11.76
CA LEU A 559 -25.11 -1.35 13.11
C LEU A 559 -25.80 -0.50 14.19
N VAL A 560 -25.83 0.82 14.02
CA VAL A 560 -26.49 1.75 14.95
C VAL A 560 -28.00 1.57 14.91
N ASP A 561 -28.59 1.47 13.72
CA ASP A 561 -30.03 1.24 13.55
C ASP A 561 -30.48 -0.12 14.13
N ALA A 562 -29.58 -1.10 14.12
CA ALA A 562 -29.81 -2.41 14.71
C ALA A 562 -29.58 -2.48 16.23
N ALA A 563 -28.99 -1.45 16.85
CA ALA A 563 -28.68 -1.43 18.27
C ALA A 563 -29.95 -1.38 19.12
N GLN A 564 -29.97 -2.16 20.21
CA GLN A 564 -31.14 -2.28 21.10
C GLN A 564 -30.94 -1.64 22.47
N HIS A 565 -29.72 -1.21 22.81
CA HIS A 565 -29.33 -0.71 24.12
C HIS A 565 -28.39 0.48 24.02
#